data_AF-A0A2S7SRA1-F1
#
_entry.id   AF-A0A2S7SRA1-F1
#
_cell.length_a   1.000
_cell.length_b   1.000
_cell.length_c   1.000
_cell.angle_alpha   90.00
_cell.angle_beta   90.00
_cell.angle_gamma   90.00
#
_symmetry.space_group_name_H-M   'P 1'
#
loop_
_entity.id
_entity.type
_entity.pdbx_description
1 polymer ?
#
loop_
_entity_poly.entity_id
_entity_poly.type
_entity_poly.pdbx_seq_one_letter_code
_entity_poly.pdbx_strand_id
1 'polypeptide(L)'
;MNTSNEQPINTKIPFMNTLTGVTNKWTQNGYTDTITISPEGLYSVEKDKKYGPADVRVVDFYRFEGQSDPADNCILYVVETTDGVKGMVVDAYGTYADDDVTKFMKHVEEINKNVEKRDKSEDSQAA
;
A
#
# COMPACT_ATOMS: atom_id res chain seq x y z
N MET A 1 -7.11 -26.07 -26.31
CA MET A 1 -7.06 -25.64 -24.90
C MET A 1 -6.51 -24.24 -24.86
N ASN A 2 -7.35 -23.23 -25.02
CA ASN A 2 -6.89 -21.84 -25.07
C ASN A 2 -8.01 -20.98 -24.46
N THR A 3 -7.89 -20.72 -23.17
CA THR A 3 -8.83 -19.92 -22.37
C THR A 3 -8.64 -18.44 -22.71
N SER A 4 -9.21 -18.00 -23.83
CA SER A 4 -9.34 -16.58 -24.15
C SER A 4 -10.53 -16.01 -23.38
N ASN A 5 -10.30 -15.57 -22.15
CA ASN A 5 -11.22 -14.72 -21.40
C ASN A 5 -10.64 -13.29 -21.35
N GLU A 6 -10.59 -12.62 -22.50
CA GLU A 6 -10.45 -11.16 -22.55
C GLU A 6 -11.82 -10.55 -22.25
N GLN A 7 -11.99 -10.07 -21.02
CA GLN A 7 -13.11 -9.20 -20.67
C GLN A 7 -12.77 -7.79 -21.16
N PRO A 8 -13.64 -7.14 -21.95
CA PRO A 8 -13.37 -5.83 -22.51
C PRO A 8 -13.35 -4.76 -21.42
N ILE A 9 -12.21 -4.07 -21.28
CA ILE A 9 -12.02 -2.91 -20.40
C ILE A 9 -12.75 -1.68 -20.97
N ASN A 10 -14.08 -1.65 -20.92
CA ASN A 10 -14.86 -0.49 -21.37
C ASN A 10 -15.52 0.28 -20.21
N THR A 11 -14.79 1.31 -19.77
CA THR A 11 -15.23 2.70 -19.48
C THR A 11 -16.54 2.92 -18.70
N LYS A 12 -16.38 3.60 -17.54
CA LYS A 12 -17.36 4.05 -16.52
C LYS A 12 -17.76 2.99 -15.47
N ILE A 13 -16.95 2.86 -14.43
CA ILE A 13 -17.33 2.11 -13.22
C ILE A 13 -17.63 3.13 -12.10
N PRO A 14 -18.90 3.50 -11.85
CA PRO A 14 -19.30 4.32 -10.70
C PRO A 14 -19.19 3.57 -9.34
N PHE A 15 -18.41 2.49 -9.30
CA PHE A 15 -18.22 1.58 -8.16
C PHE A 15 -16.75 1.48 -7.72
N MET A 16 -15.95 2.53 -7.91
CA MET A 16 -14.56 2.61 -7.42
C MET A 16 -14.46 2.75 -5.88
N ASN A 17 -15.30 2.02 -5.12
CA ASN A 17 -15.25 1.96 -3.66
C ASN A 17 -15.19 0.51 -3.14
N THR A 18 -15.00 -0.50 -3.99
CA THR A 18 -14.86 -1.90 -3.53
C THR A 18 -13.40 -2.33 -3.57
N LEU A 19 -12.98 -3.10 -2.54
CA LEU A 19 -11.64 -3.68 -2.45
C LEU A 19 -11.24 -4.35 -3.76
N THR A 20 -12.09 -5.24 -4.26
CA THR A 20 -11.90 -5.97 -5.52
C THR A 20 -11.70 -5.05 -6.73
N GLY A 21 -12.38 -3.91 -6.79
CA GLY A 21 -12.22 -2.94 -7.89
C GLY A 21 -10.85 -2.28 -7.87
N VAL A 22 -10.39 -1.87 -6.69
CA VAL A 22 -9.07 -1.26 -6.50
C VAL A 22 -7.95 -2.29 -6.73
N THR A 23 -8.05 -3.48 -6.14
CA THR A 23 -7.09 -4.57 -6.36
C THR A 23 -6.97 -4.88 -7.85
N ASN A 24 -8.07 -5.10 -8.57
CA ASN A 24 -8.02 -5.38 -10.02
C ASN A 24 -7.35 -4.26 -10.83
N LYS A 25 -7.62 -2.99 -10.50
CA LYS A 25 -6.97 -1.85 -11.15
C LYS A 25 -5.45 -1.93 -10.97
N TRP A 26 -4.99 -2.12 -9.73
CA TRP A 26 -3.55 -2.15 -9.43
C TRP A 26 -2.89 -3.41 -10.00
N THR A 27 -3.56 -4.56 -9.95
CA THR A 27 -3.15 -5.80 -10.63
C THR A 27 -2.95 -5.58 -12.13
N GLN A 28 -3.87 -4.89 -12.82
CA GLN A 28 -3.69 -4.54 -14.24
C GLN A 28 -2.53 -3.57 -14.49
N ASN A 29 -2.16 -2.75 -13.51
CA ASN A 29 -0.97 -1.89 -13.56
C ASN A 29 0.34 -2.63 -13.21
N GLY A 30 0.29 -3.94 -12.98
CA GLY A 30 1.45 -4.77 -12.61
C GLY A 30 1.74 -4.84 -11.12
N TYR A 31 0.85 -4.35 -10.26
CA TYR A 31 0.93 -4.51 -8.81
C TYR A 31 0.20 -5.80 -8.44
N THR A 32 0.89 -6.92 -8.64
CA THR A 32 0.37 -8.26 -8.33
C THR A 32 1.00 -8.86 -7.09
N ASP A 33 2.08 -8.26 -6.58
CA ASP A 33 2.73 -8.70 -5.36
C ASP A 33 1.81 -8.50 -4.16
N THR A 34 1.63 -9.57 -3.40
CA THR A 34 1.03 -9.49 -2.07
C THR A 34 2.14 -9.17 -1.08
N ILE A 35 1.95 -8.08 -0.35
CA ILE A 35 2.88 -7.63 0.66
C ILE A 35 2.19 -7.68 2.01
N THR A 36 2.86 -8.25 2.99
CA THR A 36 2.34 -8.40 4.35
C THR A 36 3.30 -7.73 5.31
N ILE A 37 2.78 -7.02 6.30
CA ILE A 37 3.63 -6.46 7.35
C ILE A 37 3.68 -7.45 8.51
N SER A 38 4.87 -7.64 9.06
CA SER A 38 5.15 -8.49 10.20
C SER A 38 6.03 -7.72 11.18
N PRO A 39 6.15 -8.16 12.45
CA PRO A 39 7.05 -7.52 13.42
C PRO A 39 8.51 -7.43 12.97
N GLU A 40 8.95 -8.28 12.05
CA GLU A 40 10.29 -8.22 11.46
C GLU A 40 10.44 -7.20 10.30
N GLY A 41 9.34 -6.60 9.84
CA GLY A 41 9.30 -5.66 8.72
C GLY A 41 8.28 -6.03 7.66
N LEU A 42 8.43 -5.47 6.47
CA LEU A 42 7.54 -5.73 5.35
C LEU A 42 8.02 -6.94 4.57
N TYR A 43 7.15 -7.89 4.30
CA TYR A 43 7.46 -9.14 3.62
C TYR A 43 6.66 -9.23 2.31
N SER A 44 7.37 -9.31 1.19
CA SER A 44 6.74 -9.67 -0.10
C SER A 44 6.64 -11.18 -0.17
N VAL A 45 5.41 -11.66 -0.37
CA VAL A 45 5.09 -13.09 -0.51
C VAL A 45 5.62 -13.63 -1.84
N GLU A 46 5.43 -12.88 -2.94
CA GLU A 46 5.86 -13.32 -4.28
C GLU A 46 7.39 -13.35 -4.43
N LYS A 47 8.09 -12.40 -3.81
CA LYS A 47 9.56 -12.32 -3.86
C LYS A 47 10.24 -13.07 -2.73
N ASP A 48 9.48 -13.58 -1.75
CA ASP A 48 9.98 -14.17 -0.50
C ASP A 48 11.08 -13.28 0.13
N LYS A 49 10.86 -11.96 0.11
CA LYS A 49 11.87 -10.97 0.49
C LYS A 49 11.32 -10.02 1.53
N LYS A 50 12.13 -9.78 2.56
CA LYS A 50 11.87 -8.80 3.60
C LYS A 50 12.46 -7.45 3.20
N TYR A 51 11.72 -6.38 3.45
CA TYR A 51 12.08 -4.99 3.21
C TYR A 51 11.92 -4.19 4.50
N GLY A 52 12.87 -3.29 4.72
CA GLY A 52 12.78 -2.35 5.83
C GLY A 52 11.80 -1.22 5.54
N PRO A 53 11.38 -0.47 6.57
CA PRO A 53 10.53 0.72 6.38
C PRO A 53 11.20 1.84 5.57
N ALA A 54 12.53 1.80 5.43
CA ALA A 54 13.28 2.74 4.59
C ALA A 54 13.28 2.36 3.09
N ASP A 55 13.09 1.08 2.78
CA ASP A 55 13.08 0.56 1.41
C ASP A 55 11.67 0.52 0.83
N VAL A 56 10.65 0.86 1.64
CA VAL A 56 9.24 0.83 1.29
C VAL A 56 8.71 2.25 1.19
N ARG A 57 7.98 2.50 0.11
CA ARG A 57 7.28 3.75 -0.11
C ARG A 57 5.80 3.48 -0.30
N VAL A 58 4.97 4.11 0.53
CA VAL A 58 3.52 4.10 0.33
C VAL A 58 3.21 5.05 -0.82
N VAL A 59 2.67 4.50 -1.92
CA VAL A 59 2.24 5.25 -3.09
C VAL A 59 0.84 5.80 -2.86
N ASP A 60 -0.04 4.96 -2.32
CA ASP A 60 -1.45 5.29 -2.14
C ASP A 60 -2.06 4.37 -1.07
N PHE A 61 -3.18 4.78 -0.47
CA PHE A 61 -3.91 3.91 0.46
C PHE A 61 -5.41 4.14 0.37
N TYR A 62 -6.17 3.06 0.48
CA TYR A 62 -7.61 3.02 0.29
C TYR A 62 -8.24 2.36 1.50
N ARG A 63 -9.05 3.12 2.25
CA ARG A 63 -9.86 2.56 3.34
C ARG A 63 -11.21 2.12 2.81
N PHE A 64 -11.54 0.87 3.07
CA PHE A 64 -12.84 0.29 2.84
C PHE A 64 -13.53 0.07 4.18
N GLU A 65 -14.75 0.56 4.29
CA GLU A 65 -15.62 0.28 5.42
C GLU A 65 -16.72 -0.66 4.96
N GLY A 66 -16.80 -1.84 5.58
CA GLY A 66 -17.87 -2.77 5.30
C GLY A 66 -19.18 -2.24 5.88
N GLN A 67 -20.29 -2.38 5.13
CA GLN A 67 -21.60 -1.91 5.58
C GLN A 67 -22.17 -2.72 6.76
N SER A 68 -21.60 -3.89 7.09
CA SER A 68 -22.26 -4.89 7.93
C SER A 68 -21.45 -5.36 9.14
N ASP A 69 -20.12 -5.44 9.05
CA ASP A 69 -19.28 -5.87 10.17
C ASP A 69 -18.04 -4.96 10.32
N PRO A 70 -17.68 -4.47 11.52
CA PRO A 70 -16.39 -3.84 11.74
C PRO A 70 -15.19 -4.74 11.39
N ALA A 71 -15.37 -6.06 11.28
CA ALA A 71 -14.38 -6.99 10.72
C ALA A 71 -14.21 -6.88 9.19
N ASP A 72 -15.20 -6.33 8.48
CA ASP A 72 -15.12 -6.06 7.04
C ASP A 72 -14.37 -4.75 6.74
N ASN A 73 -13.98 -3.99 7.76
CA ASN A 73 -13.15 -2.80 7.60
C ASN A 73 -11.73 -3.22 7.24
N CYS A 74 -11.28 -2.82 6.05
CA CYS A 74 -9.93 -3.09 5.59
C CYS A 74 -9.31 -1.85 4.95
N ILE A 75 -7.99 -1.73 5.07
CA ILE A 75 -7.20 -0.72 4.40
C ILE A 75 -6.28 -1.43 3.42
N LEU A 76 -6.38 -1.05 2.16
CA LEU A 76 -5.45 -1.46 1.12
C LEU A 76 -4.39 -0.38 0.96
N TYR A 77 -3.15 -0.69 1.29
CA TYR A 77 -1.99 0.16 1.01
C TYR A 77 -1.32 -0.31 -0.26
N VAL A 78 -1.11 0.61 -1.18
CA VAL A 78 -0.31 0.41 -2.38
C VAL A 78 1.09 0.86 -2.05
N VAL A 79 2.03 -0.08 -2.07
CA VAL A 79 3.41 0.19 -1.71
C VAL A 79 4.33 -0.22 -2.85
N GLU A 80 5.38 0.57 -3.04
CA GLU A 80 6.47 0.25 -3.95
C GLU A 80 7.77 0.22 -3.16
N THR A 81 8.67 -0.69 -3.54
CA THR A 81 10.00 -0.75 -2.96
C THR A 81 11.00 0.02 -3.80
N THR A 82 12.13 0.40 -3.21
CA THR A 82 13.27 1.02 -3.92
C THR A 82 13.83 0.11 -5.03
N ASP A 83 13.69 -1.20 -4.88
CA ASP A 83 14.02 -2.21 -5.90
C ASP A 83 13.04 -2.23 -7.10
N GLY A 84 11.93 -1.48 -7.03
CA GLY A 84 10.89 -1.45 -8.06
C GLY A 84 9.82 -2.54 -7.91
N VAL A 85 9.78 -3.24 -6.76
CA VAL A 85 8.71 -4.20 -6.46
C VAL A 85 7.45 -3.43 -6.12
N LYS A 86 6.35 -3.84 -6.74
CA LYS A 86 5.08 -3.13 -6.71
C LYS A 86 4.03 -4.06 -6.15
N GLY A 87 3.61 -3.81 -4.92
CA GLY A 87 2.68 -4.69 -4.22
C GLY A 87 1.60 -3.95 -3.47
N MET A 88 0.67 -4.74 -2.96
CA MET A 88 -0.46 -4.26 -2.19
C MET A 88 -0.45 -4.96 -0.84
N VAL A 89 -0.67 -4.18 0.21
CA VAL A 89 -0.89 -4.64 1.57
C VAL A 89 -2.37 -4.49 1.86
N VAL A 90 -3.03 -5.57 2.20
CA VAL A 90 -4.42 -5.53 2.67
C VAL A 90 -4.40 -5.84 4.16
N ASP A 91 -4.80 -4.86 4.96
CA ASP A 91 -4.84 -4.97 6.41
C ASP A 91 -6.26 -4.75 6.93
N ALA A 92 -6.69 -5.55 7.90
CA ALA A 92 -7.99 -5.38 8.53
C ALA A 92 -7.88 -4.34 9.65
N TYR A 93 -8.48 -3.16 9.47
CA TYR A 93 -8.35 -2.06 10.42
C TYR A 93 -9.51 -2.03 11.41
N GLY A 94 -9.22 -1.86 12.70
CA GLY A 94 -10.20 -1.80 13.78
C GLY A 94 -9.74 -2.61 14.99
N THR A 95 -10.64 -3.36 15.61
CA THR A 95 -10.34 -4.24 16.76
C THR A 95 -9.27 -5.30 16.45
N TYR A 96 -9.08 -5.60 15.17
CA TYR A 96 -8.10 -6.58 14.66
C TYR A 96 -6.88 -5.92 14.01
N ALA A 97 -6.73 -4.58 14.11
CA ALA A 97 -5.55 -3.92 13.59
C ALA A 97 -4.31 -4.41 14.32
N ASP A 98 -3.30 -4.82 13.56
CA ASP A 98 -2.04 -5.23 14.12
C ASP A 98 -1.24 -3.99 14.57
N ASP A 99 -0.82 -3.97 15.84
CA ASP A 99 0.05 -2.93 16.38
C ASP A 99 1.37 -2.83 15.58
N ASP A 100 1.84 -3.94 15.02
CA ASP A 100 3.06 -3.98 14.22
C ASP A 100 2.87 -3.28 12.87
N VAL A 101 1.71 -3.44 12.22
CA VAL A 101 1.35 -2.66 11.02
C VAL A 101 1.34 -1.17 11.33
N THR A 102 0.73 -0.79 12.45
CA THR A 102 0.61 0.61 12.87
C THR A 102 1.99 1.24 13.12
N LYS A 103 2.88 0.53 13.85
CA LYS A 103 4.26 0.99 14.10
C LYS A 103 5.08 1.09 12.83
N PHE A 104 4.95 0.11 11.93
CA PHE A 104 5.67 0.08 10.68
C PHE A 104 5.25 1.24 9.78
N MET A 105 3.94 1.44 9.58
CA MET A 105 3.43 2.55 8.80
C MET A 105 3.86 3.90 9.37
N LYS A 106 3.82 4.06 10.69
CA LYS A 106 4.33 5.26 11.35
C LYS A 106 5.82 5.50 11.05
N HIS A 107 6.65 4.45 11.09
CA HIS A 107 8.06 4.55 10.70
C HIS A 107 8.22 4.98 9.24
N VAL A 108 7.46 4.38 8.31
CA VAL A 108 7.51 4.74 6.88
C VAL A 108 7.13 6.21 6.70
N GLU A 109 6.08 6.70 7.38
CA GLU A 109 5.70 8.11 7.36
C GLU A 109 6.77 9.03 7.97
N GLU A 110 7.40 8.65 9.09
CA GLU A 110 8.46 9.41 9.74
C GLU A 110 9.71 9.53 8.86
N ILE A 111 10.07 8.44 8.16
CA ILE A 111 11.18 8.44 7.19
C ILE A 111 10.86 9.41 6.05
N ASN A 112 9.66 9.34 5.46
CA ASN A 112 9.25 10.24 4.38
C ASN A 112 9.18 11.72 4.84
N LYS A 113 8.66 12.01 6.03
CA LYS A 113 8.61 13.37 6.60
C LYS A 113 9.99 13.97 6.88
N ASN A 114 10.98 13.15 7.24
CA ASN A 114 12.36 13.60 7.46
C ASN A 114 13.12 13.90 6.17
N VAL A 115 12.63 13.46 5.01
CA VAL A 115 13.16 13.86 3.70
C VAL A 115 12.71 15.28 3.35
N GLU A 116 11.44 15.64 3.59
CA GLU A 116 10.93 17.00 3.29
C GLU A 116 11.49 18.10 4.22
N LYS A 117 11.84 17.78 5.47
CA LYS A 117 12.33 18.78 6.43
C LYS A 117 13.80 19.19 6.26
N ARG A 118 14.58 18.49 5.44
CA ARG A 118 15.99 18.83 5.20
C ARG A 118 16.23 19.78 4.03
N ASP A 119 15.19 20.14 3.27
CA ASP A 119 15.32 20.99 2.07
C ASP A 119 14.85 22.45 2.29
N LYS A 120 14.40 22.81 3.50
CA LYS A 120 13.86 24.17 3.80
C LYS A 120 14.60 24.96 4.88
N SER A 121 15.87 24.66 5.14
CA SER A 121 16.64 25.41 6.14
C SER A 121 18.08 25.70 5.71
N GLU A 122 18.31 26.13 4.47
CA GLU A 122 19.57 26.76 4.05
C GLU A 122 19.31 27.89 3.04
N ASP A 123 18.56 28.93 3.43
CA ASP A 123 18.78 30.29 2.88
C ASP A 123 18.05 31.34 3.72
N SER A 124 18.64 31.74 4.85
CA SER A 124 18.39 33.05 5.48
C SER A 124 19.41 33.31 6.58
N GLN A 125 20.66 33.52 6.16
CA GLN A 125 21.70 34.18 6.95
C GLN A 125 22.60 34.96 6.00
N ALA A 126 22.12 36.12 5.54
CA ALA A 126 22.95 37.22 5.03
C ALA A 126 22.10 38.49 4.89
N ALA A 127 22.00 39.27 5.98
CA ALA A 127 21.76 40.71 5.95
C ALA A 127 22.23 41.33 7.27
#